data_AF-A0A410VDJ5-F1
#
_entry.id   AF-A0A410VDJ5-F1
#
_cell.length_a   1.000
_cell.length_b   1.000
_cell.length_c   1.000
_cell.angle_alpha   90.00
_cell.angle_beta   90.00
_cell.angle_gamma   90.00
#
_symmetry.space_group_name_H-M   'P 1'
#
loop_
_entity.id
_entity.type
_entity.pdbx_description
1 polymer ?
#
loop_
_entity_poly.entity_id
_entity_poly.type
_entity_poly.pdbx_seq_one_letter_code
_entity_poly.pdbx_strand_id
1 'polypeptide(L)'
;MIRAMRGWNWNCADAASKSTYGDGFFGARIKIADIKGLNNAVWLTTADNFEIDIAEARYPSYVHLGLQYWPPANAGQHAGMGWGATFKENLAAGFHDVGLLRTPADLVYEIDGAPIAAVRTLAP
;
A
#
# COMPACT_ATOMS: atom_id res chain seq x y z
N MET A 1 -9.40 -0.08 -4.11
CA MET A 1 -10.45 -0.98 -4.68
C MET A 1 -9.86 -2.38 -4.78
N ILE A 2 -10.47 -3.42 -4.19
CA ILE A 2 -9.88 -4.77 -4.19
C ILE A 2 -10.10 -5.44 -5.56
N ARG A 3 -9.01 -5.93 -6.19
CA ARG A 3 -9.07 -6.79 -7.38
C ARG A 3 -9.26 -8.24 -6.95
N ALA A 4 -10.47 -8.79 -7.14
CA ALA A 4 -10.72 -10.22 -6.99
C ALA A 4 -10.21 -11.00 -8.21
N MET A 5 -9.73 -12.23 -8.00
CA MET A 5 -9.49 -13.17 -9.10
C MET A 5 -10.82 -13.51 -9.81
N ARG A 6 -10.80 -13.53 -11.15
CA ARG A 6 -11.99 -13.81 -11.99
C ARG A 6 -12.65 -15.14 -11.57
N GLY A 7 -13.96 -15.11 -11.28
CA GLY A 7 -14.78 -16.30 -11.05
C GLY A 7 -15.11 -16.62 -9.59
N TRP A 8 -14.66 -15.81 -8.62
CA TRP A 8 -14.94 -15.99 -7.20
C TRP A 8 -15.63 -14.74 -6.63
N ASN A 9 -16.77 -14.91 -5.96
CA ASN A 9 -17.46 -13.82 -5.27
C ASN A 9 -16.90 -13.70 -3.85
N TRP A 10 -16.05 -12.69 -3.64
CA TRP A 10 -15.52 -12.36 -2.31
C TRP A 10 -16.35 -11.23 -1.70
N ASN A 11 -16.74 -11.39 -0.43
CA ASN A 11 -17.21 -10.26 0.38
C ASN A 11 -16.00 -9.75 1.16
N CYS A 12 -15.53 -8.54 0.81
CA CYS A 12 -14.41 -7.89 1.47
C CYS A 12 -14.90 -6.62 2.16
N ALA A 13 -14.20 -6.23 3.23
CA ALA A 13 -14.43 -4.95 3.90
C ALA A 13 -13.40 -3.92 3.45
N ASP A 14 -13.82 -2.66 3.38
CA ASP A 14 -12.95 -1.49 3.31
C ASP A 14 -13.43 -0.43 4.29
N ALA A 15 -12.51 0.41 4.73
CA ALA A 15 -12.80 1.58 5.54
C ALA A 15 -11.91 2.73 5.10
N ALA A 16 -12.47 3.92 5.00
CA ALA A 16 -11.76 5.13 4.62
C ALA A 16 -11.92 6.22 5.69
N SER A 17 -10.88 7.02 5.88
CA SER A 17 -10.95 8.18 6.77
C SER A 17 -11.89 9.24 6.20
N LYS A 18 -12.59 9.98 7.08
CA LYS A 18 -13.44 11.11 6.69
C LYS A 18 -12.66 12.42 6.53
N SER A 19 -11.41 12.44 6.99
CA SER A 19 -10.55 13.62 7.04
C SER A 19 -9.42 13.47 6.04
N THR A 20 -8.94 14.60 5.54
CA THR A 20 -7.74 14.65 4.71
C THR A 20 -6.53 15.06 5.55
N TYR A 21 -5.36 14.58 5.17
CA TYR A 21 -4.10 14.83 5.86
C TYR A 21 -3.04 15.27 4.84
N GLY A 22 -2.12 16.12 5.29
CA GLY A 22 -0.98 16.59 4.51
C GLY A 22 0.21 15.64 4.56
N ASP A 23 1.40 16.19 4.69
CA ASP A 23 2.63 15.42 4.90
C ASP A 23 2.73 14.94 6.35
N GLY A 24 3.45 13.83 6.56
CA GLY A 24 3.57 13.20 7.87
C GLY A 24 3.83 11.70 7.77
N PHE A 25 3.78 11.05 8.93
CA PHE A 25 3.88 9.61 9.04
C PHE A 25 2.49 8.97 9.06
N PHE A 26 2.29 7.98 8.20
CA PHE A 26 1.06 7.20 8.08
C PHE A 26 1.40 5.75 8.32
N GLY A 27 0.70 5.09 9.23
CA GLY A 27 0.98 3.70 9.52
C GLY A 27 -0.17 2.99 10.21
N ALA A 28 -0.09 1.67 10.22
CA ALA A 28 -1.03 0.79 10.88
C ALA A 28 -0.31 -0.44 11.41
N ARG A 29 -0.82 -0.98 12.52
CA ARG A 29 -0.41 -2.30 13.02
C ARG A 29 -1.41 -3.33 12.52
N ILE A 30 -0.99 -4.19 11.60
CA ILE A 30 -1.87 -5.12 10.90
C ILE A 30 -1.49 -6.58 11.20
N LYS A 31 -2.49 -7.46 11.26
CA LYS A 31 -2.29 -8.91 11.16
C LYS A 31 -3.04 -9.37 9.93
N ILE A 32 -2.30 -9.87 8.94
CA ILE A 32 -2.90 -10.25 7.66
C ILE A 32 -3.68 -11.56 7.81
N ALA A 33 -4.73 -11.72 7.01
CA ALA A 33 -5.43 -12.99 6.93
C ALA A 33 -4.52 -14.08 6.36
N ASP A 34 -4.62 -15.29 6.90
CA ASP A 34 -3.90 -16.50 6.46
C ASP A 34 -4.54 -17.15 5.21
N ILE A 35 -4.92 -16.31 4.24
CA ILE A 35 -5.70 -16.69 3.06
C ILE A 35 -4.93 -16.35 1.78
N LYS A 36 -4.66 -17.36 0.95
CA LYS A 36 -4.03 -17.15 -0.36
C LYS A 36 -4.98 -16.39 -1.30
N GLY A 37 -4.43 -15.41 -2.02
CA GLY A 37 -5.17 -14.66 -3.03
C GLY A 37 -5.95 -13.44 -2.50
N LEU A 38 -5.94 -13.20 -1.19
CA LEU A 38 -6.51 -12.00 -0.58
C LEU A 38 -5.40 -10.96 -0.34
N ASN A 39 -5.60 -9.74 -0.85
CA ASN A 39 -4.75 -8.60 -0.50
C ASN A 39 -5.25 -8.00 0.82
N ASN A 40 -4.33 -7.83 1.77
CA ASN A 40 -4.55 -7.09 3.00
C ASN A 40 -3.85 -5.74 2.81
N ALA A 41 -4.61 -4.68 2.60
CA ALA A 41 -4.07 -3.45 2.07
C ALA A 41 -4.24 -2.25 3.03
N VAL A 42 -3.20 -1.44 3.13
CA VAL A 42 -3.20 -0.09 3.73
C VAL A 42 -2.65 0.84 2.66
N TRP A 43 -3.44 1.83 2.26
CA TRP A 43 -3.05 2.76 1.20
C TRP A 43 -3.60 4.17 1.46
N LEU A 44 -3.03 5.14 0.75
CA LEU A 44 -3.50 6.52 0.70
C LEU A 44 -3.96 6.84 -0.72
N THR A 45 -4.91 7.75 -0.85
CA THR A 45 -5.28 8.37 -2.13
C THR A 45 -5.11 9.88 -2.02
N THR A 46 -4.60 10.51 -3.07
CA THR A 46 -4.30 11.94 -3.09
C THR A 46 -5.22 12.69 -4.06
N ALA A 47 -5.35 14.00 -3.87
CA ALA A 47 -6.20 14.84 -4.72
C ALA A 47 -5.69 14.97 -6.17
N ASP A 48 -4.38 14.76 -6.38
CA ASP A 48 -3.71 14.76 -7.68
C ASP A 48 -3.68 13.37 -8.35
N ASN A 49 -4.59 12.49 -7.92
CA ASN A 49 -4.84 11.16 -8.49
C ASN A 49 -3.69 10.16 -8.34
N PHE A 50 -2.94 10.25 -7.24
CA PHE A 50 -2.06 9.16 -6.84
C PHE A 50 -2.73 8.25 -5.80
N GLU A 51 -2.38 6.97 -5.87
CA GLU A 51 -2.58 5.99 -4.81
C GLU A 51 -1.19 5.57 -4.31
N ILE A 52 -1.00 5.60 -2.99
CA ILE A 52 0.24 5.20 -2.34
C ILE A 52 -0.06 3.94 -1.52
N ASP A 53 0.39 2.80 -2.03
CA ASP A 53 0.22 1.50 -1.38
C ASP A 53 1.28 1.36 -0.28
N ILE A 54 0.92 1.71 0.97
CA ILE A 54 1.81 1.57 2.14
C ILE A 54 2.14 0.09 2.37
N ALA A 55 1.14 -0.78 2.24
CA ALA A 55 1.32 -2.22 2.21
C ALA A 55 0.16 -2.88 1.51
N GLU A 56 0.43 -3.63 0.44
CA GLU A 56 -0.46 -4.68 -0.07
C GLU A 56 0.12 -6.05 0.30
N ALA A 57 -0.20 -6.51 1.50
CA ALA A 57 0.35 -7.73 2.06
C ALA A 57 -0.44 -8.97 1.63
N ARG A 58 0.28 -10.04 1.29
CA ARG A 58 -0.24 -11.30 0.77
C ARG A 58 0.35 -12.46 1.57
N TYR A 59 -0.53 -13.33 2.05
CA TYR A 59 -0.12 -14.55 2.73
C TYR A 59 0.76 -15.43 1.82
N PRO A 60 1.87 -16.01 2.34
CA PRO A 60 2.31 -15.91 3.74
C PRO A 60 3.24 -14.75 4.04
N SER A 61 4.01 -14.25 3.08
CA SER A 61 5.23 -13.52 3.41
C SER A 61 5.61 -12.41 2.43
N TYR A 62 4.65 -11.94 1.62
CA TYR A 62 4.93 -10.94 0.60
C TYR A 62 4.20 -9.63 0.89
N VAL A 63 4.87 -8.51 0.69
CA VAL A 63 4.28 -7.17 0.71
C VAL A 63 4.63 -6.47 -0.59
N HIS A 64 3.63 -5.96 -1.30
CA HIS A 64 3.82 -5.02 -2.39
C HIS A 64 3.67 -3.60 -1.87
N LEU A 65 4.63 -2.75 -2.21
CA LEU A 65 4.64 -1.31 -1.95
C LEU A 65 4.52 -0.59 -3.29
N GLY A 66 3.78 0.52 -3.36
CA GLY A 66 3.42 1.08 -4.65
C GLY A 66 3.14 2.57 -4.63
N LEU A 67 3.44 3.20 -5.77
CA LEU A 67 2.95 4.51 -6.16
C LEU A 67 2.25 4.36 -7.51
N GLN A 68 0.93 4.49 -7.51
CA GLN A 68 0.07 4.38 -8.68
C GLN A 68 -0.45 5.77 -9.07
N TYR A 69 -0.41 6.10 -10.35
CA TYR A 69 -1.08 7.25 -10.91
C TYR A 69 -2.34 6.81 -11.65
N TRP A 70 -3.49 7.21 -11.15
CA TRP A 70 -4.81 6.91 -11.69
C TRP A 70 -5.35 8.13 -12.45
N PRO A 71 -5.02 8.33 -13.74
CA PRO A 71 -5.45 9.52 -14.45
C PRO A 71 -6.99 9.68 -14.39
N PRO A 72 -7.49 10.93 -14.40
CA PRO A 72 -8.92 11.19 -14.54
C PRO A 72 -9.52 10.42 -15.71
N ALA A 73 -10.81 10.11 -15.64
CA ALA A 73 -11.50 9.36 -16.69
C ALA A 73 -11.23 9.98 -18.07
N ASN A 74 -10.77 9.15 -19.03
CA ASN A 74 -10.39 9.53 -20.39
C ASN A 74 -9.15 10.44 -20.53
N ALA A 75 -8.37 10.67 -19.47
CA ALA A 75 -7.20 11.55 -19.50
C ALA A 75 -5.85 10.83 -19.72
N GLY A 76 -5.82 9.49 -19.71
CA GLY A 76 -4.58 8.75 -19.93
C GLY A 76 -4.64 7.29 -19.50
N GLN A 77 -3.48 6.63 -19.51
CA GLN A 77 -3.30 5.27 -19.00
C GLN A 77 -2.82 5.30 -17.55
N HIS A 78 -3.29 4.33 -16.75
CA HIS A 78 -2.73 4.03 -15.44
C HIS A 78 -1.22 3.78 -15.57
N ALA A 79 -0.44 4.46 -14.73
CA ALA A 79 0.99 4.23 -14.59
C ALA A 79 1.29 3.90 -13.13
N GLY A 80 2.31 3.08 -12.88
CA GLY A 80 2.66 2.67 -11.53
C GLY A 80 4.11 2.25 -11.41
N MET A 81 4.67 2.46 -10.22
CA MET A 81 5.94 1.88 -9.80
C MET A 81 5.76 1.23 -8.44
N GLY A 82 6.52 0.18 -8.17
CA GLY A 82 6.41 -0.53 -6.91
C GLY A 82 7.57 -1.45 -6.61
N TRP A 83 7.62 -1.92 -5.38
CA TRP A 83 8.62 -2.83 -4.85
C TRP A 83 7.92 -4.02 -4.21
N GLY A 84 8.50 -5.21 -4.41
CA GLY A 84 8.09 -6.39 -3.69
C GLY A 84 9.09 -6.72 -2.58
N ALA A 85 8.60 -6.87 -1.35
CA ALA A 85 9.38 -7.37 -0.23
C ALA A 85 8.87 -8.77 0.16
N THR A 86 9.77 -9.75 0.14
CA THR A 86 9.47 -11.11 0.60
C THR A 86 10.23 -11.38 1.88
N PHE A 87 9.50 -11.82 2.90
CA PHE A 87 10.00 -12.12 4.24
C PHE A 87 10.20 -13.62 4.41
N LYS A 88 11.08 -14.01 5.35
CA LYS A 88 11.26 -15.43 5.71
C LYS A 88 10.12 -15.91 6.62
N GLU A 89 9.58 -14.98 7.39
CA GLU A 89 8.53 -15.18 8.37
C GLU A 89 7.17 -15.27 7.68
N ASN A 90 6.24 -15.98 8.34
CA ASN A 90 4.82 -15.92 7.99
C ASN A 90 4.22 -14.67 8.62
N LEU A 91 3.90 -13.67 7.80
CA LEU A 91 3.31 -12.40 8.22
C LEU A 91 1.90 -12.55 8.82
N ALA A 92 1.22 -13.67 8.58
CA ALA A 92 -0.06 -13.97 9.24
C ALA A 92 0.10 -14.52 10.67
N ALA A 93 1.33 -14.86 11.10
CA ALA A 93 1.57 -15.41 12.43
C ALA A 93 1.38 -14.35 13.53
N GLY A 94 1.67 -13.08 13.23
CA GLY A 94 1.69 -11.99 14.20
C GLY A 94 1.13 -10.68 13.65
N PHE A 95 1.20 -9.66 14.49
CA PHE A 95 0.96 -8.28 14.06
C PHE A 95 2.29 -7.67 13.60
N HIS A 96 2.22 -6.92 12.50
CA HIS A 96 3.33 -6.21 11.91
C HIS A 96 2.97 -4.73 11.77
N ASP A 97 3.94 -3.86 12.01
CA ASP A 97 3.78 -2.43 11.80
C ASP A 97 4.12 -2.13 10.33
N VAL A 98 3.22 -1.44 9.64
CA VAL A 98 3.46 -0.96 8.27
C VAL A 98 3.37 0.55 8.28
N GLY A 99 4.31 1.21 7.60
CA GLY A 99 4.46 2.65 7.70
C GLY A 99 4.96 3.31 6.43
N LEU A 100 4.62 4.59 6.32
CA LEU A 100 5.05 5.49 5.27
C LEU A 100 5.33 6.86 5.88
N LEU A 101 6.56 7.32 5.76
CA LEU A 101 6.86 8.75 5.90
C LEU A 101 6.64 9.41 4.54
N ARG A 102 5.71 10.37 4.48
CA ARG A 102 5.49 11.25 3.33
C ARG A 102 5.98 12.64 3.64
N THR A 103 6.85 13.15 2.78
CA THR A 103 7.29 14.55 2.77
C THR A 103 7.05 15.14 1.37
N PRO A 104 7.28 16.44 1.15
CA PRO A 104 7.14 17.03 -0.19
C PRO A 104 8.02 16.38 -1.27
N ALA A 105 9.15 15.77 -0.90
CA ALA A 105 10.13 15.22 -1.84
C ALA A 105 10.30 13.70 -1.74
N ASP A 106 9.94 13.10 -0.61
CA ASP A 106 10.28 11.72 -0.28
C ASP A 106 9.04 10.94 0.17
N LEU A 107 8.98 9.68 -0.29
CA LEU A 107 8.16 8.61 0.26
C LEU A 107 9.10 7.54 0.81
N VAL A 108 9.05 7.26 2.11
CA VAL A 108 9.88 6.23 2.75
C VAL A 108 8.97 5.18 3.37
N TYR A 109 9.06 3.95 2.89
CA TYR A 109 8.22 2.83 3.32
C TYR A 109 8.96 2.00 4.37
N GLU A 110 8.26 1.62 5.43
CA GLU A 110 8.80 0.78 6.49
C GLU A 110 7.88 -0.40 6.83
N ILE A 111 8.52 -1.49 7.27
CA ILE A 111 7.86 -2.65 7.87
C ILE A 111 8.61 -2.97 9.16
N ASP A 112 7.87 -3.11 10.27
CA ASP A 112 8.39 -3.37 11.61
C ASP A 112 9.52 -2.39 12.02
N GLY A 113 9.34 -1.11 11.66
CA GLY A 113 10.28 -0.03 11.96
C GLY A 113 11.56 -0.02 11.09
N ALA A 114 11.69 -0.94 10.12
CA ALA A 114 12.81 -0.96 9.19
C ALA A 114 12.41 -0.33 7.84
N PRO A 115 13.14 0.67 7.33
CA PRO A 115 12.88 1.19 5.98
C PRO A 115 13.27 0.15 4.93
N ILE A 116 12.35 -0.15 4.01
CA ILE A 116 12.53 -1.21 2.99
C ILE A 116 12.46 -0.70 1.55
N ALA A 117 11.88 0.49 1.33
CA ALA A 117 11.90 1.16 0.03
C ALA A 117 11.79 2.67 0.24
N ALA A 118 12.29 3.44 -0.73
CA ALA A 118 12.07 4.87 -0.78
C ALA A 118 11.98 5.37 -2.22
N VAL A 119 11.17 6.40 -2.43
CA VAL A 119 11.10 7.16 -3.67
C VAL A 119 11.40 8.60 -3.34
N ARG A 120 12.23 9.23 -4.17
CA ARG A 120 12.51 10.65 -4.10
C ARG A 120 12.19 11.28 -5.44
N THR A 121 11.41 12.35 -5.43
CA THR A 121 11.34 13.24 -6.58
C THR A 121 12.52 14.20 -6.50
N LEU A 122 13.33 14.23 -7.56
CA LEU A 122 14.23 15.36 -7.74
C LEU A 122 13.34 16.52 -8.12
N ALA A 123 13.19 17.50 -7.23
CA ALA A 123 12.62 18.78 -7.63
C ALA A 123 13.45 19.32 -8.81
N PRO A 124 12.82 19.95 -9.81
CA PRO A 124 13.56 20.66 -10.86
C PRO A 124 14.46 21.76 -10.29
#